data_AF-A0A812VEQ7-F1
#
_entry.id   AF-A0A812VEQ7-F1
#
_cell.length_a   1.000
_cell.length_b   1.000
_cell.length_c   1.000
_cell.angle_alpha   90.00
_cell.angle_beta   90.00
_cell.angle_gamma   90.00
#
_symmetry.space_group_name_H-M   'P 1'
#
loop_
_entity.id
_entity.type
_entity.pdbx_description
1 polymer ?
#
loop_
_entity_poly.entity_id
_entity_poly.type
_entity_poly.pdbx_seq_one_letter_code
_entity_poly.pdbx_strand_id
1 'polypeptide(L)'
;MGNGPDTSNTTTVAQLNQSYRDIFEDMQGFARLNRASVTSDIIDQMSRKKWTKFLSHLRFEDPLEFNEGDVGMAGGIQVLEPANANMVTEDIIKRYGGPTAPSTPWPQEPDEQNDESKFARLEKLIIRATKKTKDKASKGKKTPSALDASDLGSDQASDFARSASQ
;
A
#
# COMPACT_ATOMS: atom_id res chain seq x y z
N MET A 1 -41.16 34.59 49.94
CA MET A 1 -40.74 33.19 50.15
C MET A 1 -41.03 32.47 48.84
N GLY A 2 -40.01 32.33 48.00
CA GLY A 2 -40.17 31.69 46.69
C GLY A 2 -40.17 30.18 46.87
N ASN A 3 -41.23 29.52 46.42
CA ASN A 3 -41.23 28.07 46.25
C ASN A 3 -40.18 27.73 45.19
N GLY A 4 -39.05 27.19 45.63
CA GLY A 4 -38.05 26.63 44.72
C GLY A 4 -38.68 25.49 43.91
N PRO A 5 -38.24 25.26 42.67
CA PRO A 5 -38.78 24.18 41.84
C PRO A 5 -38.62 22.85 42.57
N ASP A 6 -39.71 22.07 42.66
CA ASP A 6 -39.74 20.75 43.30
C ASP A 6 -38.79 19.78 42.58
N THR A 7 -37.53 19.76 43.00
CA THR A 7 -36.47 18.93 42.43
C THR A 7 -36.74 17.43 42.62
N SER A 8 -37.58 17.07 43.60
CA SER A 8 -37.99 15.69 43.90
C SER A 8 -38.76 15.03 42.76
N ASN A 9 -39.67 15.77 42.12
CA ASN A 9 -40.50 15.24 41.03
C ASN A 9 -39.67 14.97 39.76
N THR A 10 -38.70 15.84 39.47
CA THR A 10 -37.82 15.68 38.30
C THR A 10 -36.83 14.51 38.48
N THR A 11 -36.37 14.24 39.70
CA THR A 11 -35.45 13.12 39.96
C THR A 11 -36.12 11.76 39.79
N THR A 12 -37.38 11.59 40.18
CA THR A 12 -38.11 10.32 40.02
C THR A 12 -38.43 10.03 38.55
N VAL A 13 -38.81 11.06 37.78
CA VAL A 13 -39.01 10.92 36.34
C VAL A 13 -37.70 10.57 35.63
N ALA A 14 -36.58 11.19 36.02
CA ALA A 14 -35.27 10.86 35.47
C ALA A 14 -34.86 9.41 35.79
N GLN A 15 -35.05 8.95 37.03
CA GLN A 15 -34.75 7.58 37.46
C GLN A 15 -35.60 6.54 36.72
N LEU A 16 -36.89 6.82 36.51
CA LEU A 16 -37.78 5.92 35.77
C LEU A 16 -37.38 5.82 34.30
N ASN A 17 -37.02 6.94 33.66
CA ASN A 17 -36.57 6.93 32.27
C ASN A 17 -35.24 6.18 32.11
N GLN A 18 -34.33 6.33 33.08
CA GLN A 18 -33.06 5.61 33.06
C GLN A 18 -33.28 4.10 33.22
N SER A 19 -34.04 3.66 34.23
CA SER A 19 -34.29 2.23 34.43
C SER A 19 -35.07 1.59 33.28
N TYR A 20 -35.99 2.33 32.65
CA TYR A 20 -36.69 1.86 31.46
C TYR A 20 -35.73 1.60 30.29
N ARG A 21 -34.75 2.48 30.06
CA ARG A 21 -33.74 2.29 29.01
C ARG A 21 -32.89 1.06 29.27
N ASP A 22 -32.40 0.91 30.50
CA ASP A 22 -31.55 -0.21 30.88
C ASP A 22 -32.29 -1.56 30.70
N ILE A 23 -33.52 -1.66 31.18
CA ILE A 23 -34.36 -2.87 31.02
C ILE A 23 -34.68 -3.15 29.54
N PHE A 24 -34.91 -2.09 28.76
CA PHE A 24 -35.22 -2.22 27.34
C PHE A 24 -34.01 -2.73 26.53
N GLU A 25 -32.81 -2.26 26.84
CA GLU A 25 -31.57 -2.76 26.24
C GLU A 25 -31.31 -4.22 26.63
N ASP A 26 -31.48 -4.57 27.90
CA ASP A 26 -31.36 -5.95 28.39
C ASP A 26 -32.35 -6.89 27.70
N MET A 27 -33.61 -6.46 27.54
CA MET A 27 -34.64 -7.22 26.84
C MET A 27 -34.24 -7.50 25.38
N GLN A 28 -33.73 -6.50 24.67
CA GLN A 28 -33.24 -6.68 23.31
C GLN A 28 -32.01 -7.61 23.26
N GLY A 29 -31.08 -7.44 24.19
CA GLY A 29 -29.90 -8.29 24.31
C GLY A 29 -30.29 -9.75 24.51
N PHE A 30 -31.20 -10.01 25.43
CA PHE A 30 -31.71 -11.36 25.70
C PHE A 30 -32.43 -11.95 24.49
N ALA A 31 -33.27 -11.16 23.79
CA ALA A 31 -33.93 -11.62 22.56
C ALA A 31 -32.94 -12.01 21.46
N ARG A 32 -31.87 -11.21 21.27
CA ARG A 32 -30.80 -11.51 20.31
C ARG A 32 -30.03 -12.78 20.69
N LEU A 33 -29.72 -12.95 21.97
CA LEU A 33 -28.99 -14.12 22.47
C LEU A 33 -29.81 -15.40 22.35
N ASN A 34 -31.10 -15.35 22.68
CA ASN A 34 -32.02 -16.47 22.48
C ASN A 34 -32.09 -16.86 20.99
N ARG A 35 -32.23 -15.88 20.09
CA ARG A 35 -32.20 -16.14 18.64
C ARG A 35 -30.87 -16.76 18.18
N ALA A 36 -29.75 -16.27 18.70
CA ALA A 36 -28.43 -16.81 18.37
C ALA A 36 -28.30 -18.28 18.80
N SER A 37 -28.76 -18.62 20.02
CA SER A 37 -28.80 -20.00 20.52
C SER A 37 -29.63 -20.91 19.61
N VAL A 38 -30.85 -20.49 19.26
CA VAL A 38 -31.69 -21.27 18.33
C VAL A 38 -31.02 -21.43 16.97
N THR A 39 -30.35 -20.39 16.49
CA THR A 39 -29.65 -20.42 15.20
C THR A 39 -28.46 -21.38 15.23
N SER A 40 -27.66 -21.39 16.30
CA SER A 40 -26.55 -22.35 16.44
C SER A 40 -27.04 -23.79 16.48
N ASP A 41 -28.15 -24.05 17.18
CA ASP A 41 -28.74 -25.40 17.27
C ASP A 41 -29.24 -25.88 15.90
N ILE A 42 -29.87 -24.98 15.12
CA ILE A 42 -30.30 -25.28 13.76
C ILE A 42 -29.09 -25.58 12.86
N ILE A 43 -28.02 -24.78 12.96
CA ILE A 43 -26.81 -24.98 12.16
C ILE A 43 -26.15 -26.31 12.48
N ASP A 44 -26.10 -26.71 13.75
CA ASP A 44 -25.54 -28.01 14.18
C ASP A 44 -26.35 -29.19 13.63
N GLN A 45 -27.67 -29.04 13.53
CA GLN A 45 -28.57 -30.05 12.94
C GLN A 45 -28.53 -30.08 11.40
N MET A 46 -27.91 -29.10 10.74
CA MET A 46 -27.83 -29.07 9.28
C MET A 46 -26.79 -30.05 8.73
N SER A 47 -27.16 -30.79 7.69
CA SER A 47 -26.19 -31.64 7.00
C SER A 47 -25.15 -30.81 6.25
N ARG A 48 -23.89 -31.28 6.21
CA ARG A 48 -22.79 -30.61 5.47
C ARG A 48 -23.14 -30.30 4.02
N LYS A 49 -23.92 -31.17 3.35
CA LYS A 49 -24.38 -30.93 1.97
C LYS A 49 -25.26 -29.68 1.85
N LYS A 50 -26.21 -29.49 2.79
CA LYS A 50 -27.07 -28.30 2.81
C LYS A 50 -26.26 -27.05 3.16
N TRP A 51 -25.35 -27.15 4.12
CA TRP A 51 -24.47 -26.04 4.50
C TRP A 51 -23.55 -25.60 3.35
N THR A 52 -22.92 -26.55 2.66
CA THR A 52 -22.07 -26.27 1.50
C THR A 52 -22.87 -25.64 0.36
N LYS A 53 -24.09 -26.13 0.10
CA LYS A 53 -24.99 -25.54 -0.91
C LYS A 53 -25.38 -24.10 -0.54
N PHE A 54 -25.64 -23.83 0.74
CA PHE A 54 -25.92 -22.48 1.23
C PHE A 54 -24.72 -21.56 1.00
N LEU A 55 -23.52 -21.96 1.41
CA LEU A 55 -22.28 -21.19 1.18
C LEU A 55 -22.05 -20.91 -0.30
N SER A 56 -22.24 -21.90 -1.19
CA SER A 56 -22.09 -21.68 -2.64
C SER A 56 -23.12 -20.69 -3.21
N HIS A 57 -24.27 -20.53 -2.55
CA HIS A 57 -25.31 -19.61 -3.02
C HIS A 57 -25.03 -18.16 -2.62
N LEU A 58 -24.21 -17.93 -1.59
CA LEU A 58 -23.80 -16.59 -1.16
C LEU A 58 -22.78 -15.95 -2.09
N ARG A 59 -22.18 -16.74 -2.98
CA ARG A 59 -21.25 -16.28 -4.02
C ARG A 59 -20.08 -15.45 -3.49
N PHE A 60 -19.51 -15.86 -2.36
CA PHE A 60 -18.32 -15.21 -1.79
C PHE A 60 -17.08 -15.27 -2.71
N GLU A 61 -17.09 -16.17 -3.69
CA GLU A 61 -16.05 -16.31 -4.70
C GLU A 61 -16.27 -15.42 -5.93
N ASP A 62 -17.47 -14.81 -6.07
CA ASP A 62 -17.74 -13.90 -7.18
C ASP A 62 -17.19 -12.50 -6.82
N PRO A 63 -16.47 -11.84 -7.74
CA PRO A 63 -15.98 -10.49 -7.51
C PRO A 63 -17.14 -9.53 -7.25
N LEU A 64 -17.10 -8.83 -6.12
CA LEU A 64 -18.10 -7.80 -5.82
C LEU A 64 -17.84 -6.58 -6.70
N GLU A 65 -18.82 -6.24 -7.55
CA GLU A 65 -18.79 -5.00 -8.31
C GLU A 65 -18.98 -3.81 -7.36
N PHE A 66 -18.12 -2.81 -7.50
CA PHE A 66 -18.26 -1.57 -6.74
C PHE A 66 -19.41 -0.76 -7.31
N ASN A 67 -20.25 -0.20 -6.44
CA ASN A 67 -21.32 0.69 -6.86
C ASN A 67 -20.73 2.02 -7.37
N GLU A 68 -21.53 2.81 -8.09
CA GLU A 68 -21.16 4.09 -8.75
C GLU A 68 -20.58 5.18 -7.81
N GLY A 69 -20.40 4.90 -6.52
CA GLY A 69 -19.81 5.81 -5.54
C GLY A 69 -18.61 5.24 -4.76
N ASP A 70 -18.20 4.00 -5.01
CA ASP A 70 -17.05 3.42 -4.32
C ASP A 70 -15.76 3.59 -5.14
N VAL A 71 -14.70 4.06 -4.48
CA VAL A 71 -13.38 4.28 -5.08
C VAL A 71 -12.47 3.10 -4.71
N GLY A 72 -12.22 2.18 -5.64
CA GLY A 72 -11.35 1.02 -5.42
C GLY A 72 -11.17 0.17 -6.68
N MET A 73 -10.19 -0.74 -6.68
CA MET A 73 -10.06 -1.73 -7.77
C MET A 73 -11.26 -2.67 -7.74
N ALA A 74 -12.00 -2.76 -8.84
CA ALA A 74 -13.17 -3.62 -8.94
C ALA A 74 -12.85 -5.10 -8.68
N GLY A 75 -13.72 -5.80 -7.95
CA GLY A 75 -13.69 -7.25 -7.88
C GLY A 75 -12.75 -7.86 -6.83
N GLY A 76 -12.67 -7.28 -5.64
CA GLY A 76 -11.96 -7.90 -4.53
C GLY A 76 -12.60 -9.25 -4.16
N ILE A 77 -11.92 -10.36 -4.48
CA ILE A 77 -12.26 -11.70 -4.00
C ILE A 77 -11.55 -11.89 -2.65
N GLN A 78 -12.26 -12.35 -1.62
CA GLN A 78 -11.64 -12.72 -0.36
C GLN A 78 -10.78 -13.97 -0.55
N VAL A 79 -9.47 -13.79 -0.73
CA VAL A 79 -8.53 -14.90 -0.85
C VAL A 79 -7.97 -15.24 0.53
N LEU A 80 -8.07 -16.51 0.93
CA LEU A 80 -7.35 -17.03 2.09
C LEU A 80 -5.88 -17.24 1.71
N GLU A 81 -5.06 -16.22 1.92
CA GLU A 81 -3.60 -16.32 1.77
C GLU A 81 -2.93 -16.66 3.12
N PRO A 82 -1.92 -17.56 3.13
CA PRO A 82 -1.17 -17.83 4.35
C PRO A 82 -0.25 -16.64 4.66
N ALA A 83 -0.13 -16.28 5.94
CA ALA A 83 0.57 -15.07 6.40
C ALA A 83 2.06 -14.99 5.98
N ASN A 84 2.65 -16.10 5.55
CA ASN A 84 4.02 -16.19 5.07
C ASN A 84 4.16 -16.04 3.54
N ALA A 85 3.07 -16.01 2.77
CA ALA A 85 3.13 -15.90 1.30
C ALA A 85 3.64 -14.53 0.84
N ASN A 86 3.26 -13.48 1.55
CA ASN A 86 3.63 -12.09 1.26
C ASN A 86 4.23 -11.45 2.51
N MET A 87 5.45 -11.86 2.86
CA MET A 87 6.13 -11.36 4.05
C MET A 87 6.59 -9.91 3.81
N VAL A 88 5.76 -8.94 4.20
CA VAL A 88 6.10 -7.52 4.14
C VAL A 88 7.08 -7.21 5.28
N THR A 89 8.35 -7.01 4.95
CA THR A 89 9.42 -6.74 5.93
C THR A 89 9.47 -5.26 6.35
N GLU A 90 8.86 -4.37 5.56
CA GLU A 90 8.86 -2.92 5.76
C GLU A 90 7.43 -2.44 6.07
N ASP A 91 7.24 -1.61 7.09
CA ASP A 91 5.91 -1.06 7.39
C ASP A 91 5.45 -0.14 6.24
N ILE A 92 4.38 -0.55 5.54
CA ILE A 92 3.78 0.23 4.44
C ILE A 92 3.09 1.50 4.97
N ILE A 93 2.75 1.52 6.28
CA ILE A 93 2.01 2.63 6.89
C ILE A 93 3.00 3.67 7.43
N LYS A 94 3.12 4.80 6.73
CA LYS A 94 3.83 5.99 7.23
C LYS A 94 3.01 6.65 8.34
N ARG A 95 3.42 6.49 9.59
CA ARG A 95 2.75 7.06 10.77
C ARG A 95 3.34 8.44 11.09
N TYR A 96 2.50 9.48 11.08
CA TYR A 96 2.88 10.83 11.48
C TYR A 96 2.25 11.18 12.83
N GLY A 97 3.06 11.62 13.78
CA GLY A 97 2.57 12.12 15.07
C GLY A 97 2.22 13.60 15.00
N GLY A 98 1.07 14.00 15.56
CA GLY A 98 0.69 15.41 15.68
C GLY A 98 -0.83 15.64 15.77
N PRO A 99 -1.27 16.85 16.16
CA PRO A 99 -2.68 17.23 16.14
C PRO A 99 -3.18 17.40 14.71
N THR A 100 -4.36 16.83 14.40
CA THR A 100 -5.04 16.88 13.09
C THR A 100 -5.78 18.21 12.86
N ALA A 101 -5.14 19.33 13.19
CA ALA A 101 -5.70 20.66 13.00
C ALA A 101 -5.45 21.18 11.57
N PRO A 102 -6.35 21.98 10.97
CA PRO A 102 -6.12 22.59 9.64
C PRO A 102 -4.87 23.48 9.57
N SER A 103 -4.37 23.96 10.70
CA SER A 103 -3.10 24.70 10.84
C SER A 103 -1.86 23.82 10.67
N THR A 104 -2.02 22.50 10.77
CA THR A 104 -0.95 21.50 10.72
C THR A 104 -1.31 20.48 9.64
N PRO A 105 -1.18 20.83 8.34
CA PRO A 105 -1.50 19.90 7.26
C PRO A 105 -0.60 18.65 7.34
N TRP A 106 -1.09 17.54 6.80
CA TRP A 106 -0.30 16.32 6.64
C TRP A 106 1.01 16.63 5.92
N PRO A 107 2.14 16.03 6.33
CA PRO A 107 3.40 16.18 5.61
C PRO A 107 3.17 15.86 4.13
N GLN A 108 3.55 16.79 3.25
CA GLN A 108 3.54 16.50 1.83
C GLN A 108 4.52 15.35 1.59
N GLU A 109 4.06 14.32 0.88
CA GLU A 109 4.94 13.25 0.44
C GLU A 109 6.09 13.90 -0.34
N PRO A 110 7.35 13.54 -0.05
CA PRO A 110 8.43 13.94 -0.93
C PRO A 110 8.09 13.37 -2.29
N ASP A 111 7.99 14.22 -3.32
CA ASP A 111 7.92 13.77 -4.70
C ASP A 111 9.10 12.79 -4.90
N GLU A 112 8.86 11.48 -4.93
CA GLU A 112 9.92 10.48 -5.12
C GLU A 112 10.64 10.74 -6.47
N GLN A 113 9.92 11.38 -7.41
CA GLN A 113 10.43 11.86 -8.68
C GLN A 113 11.48 13.01 -8.55
N ASN A 114 11.44 13.77 -7.46
CA ASN A 114 12.38 14.85 -7.17
C ASN A 114 13.71 14.32 -6.62
N ASP A 115 13.71 13.21 -5.88
CA ASP A 115 14.95 12.66 -5.31
C ASP A 115 15.83 12.01 -6.38
N GLU A 116 15.24 11.21 -7.29
CA GLU A 116 15.94 10.72 -8.49
C GLU A 116 16.52 11.88 -9.32
N SER A 117 15.77 12.98 -9.43
CA SER A 117 16.17 14.21 -10.14
C SER A 117 17.30 14.97 -9.43
N LYS A 118 17.34 14.96 -8.09
CA LYS A 118 18.42 15.54 -7.28
C LYS A 118 19.70 14.73 -7.43
N PHE A 119 19.62 13.40 -7.35
CA PHE A 119 20.76 12.51 -7.55
C PHE A 119 21.34 12.65 -8.97
N ALA A 120 20.49 12.70 -10.00
CA ALA A 120 20.94 12.94 -11.38
C ALA A 120 21.59 14.33 -11.58
N ARG A 121 21.15 15.36 -10.85
CA ARG A 121 21.81 16.69 -10.84
C ARG A 121 23.16 16.64 -10.13
N LEU A 122 23.25 15.93 -9.02
CA LEU A 122 24.50 15.77 -8.25
C LEU A 122 25.56 15.02 -9.06
N GLU A 123 25.16 13.95 -9.73
CA GLU A 123 26.02 13.17 -10.62
C GLU A 123 26.59 14.03 -11.76
N LYS A 124 25.74 14.83 -12.42
CA LYS A 124 26.17 15.79 -13.45
C LYS A 124 27.15 16.85 -12.92
N LEU A 125 27.01 17.27 -11.67
CA LEU A 125 27.93 18.22 -11.03
C LEU A 125 29.30 17.56 -10.77
N ILE A 126 29.31 16.33 -10.28
CA ILE A 126 30.53 15.55 -10.02
C ILE A 126 31.29 15.28 -11.33
N ILE A 127 30.60 14.89 -12.40
CA ILE A 127 31.18 14.68 -13.73
C ILE A 127 31.78 15.99 -14.28
N ARG A 128 31.10 17.13 -14.09
CA ARG A 128 31.63 18.44 -14.51
C ARG A 128 32.86 18.86 -13.71
N ALA A 129 32.88 18.59 -12.41
CA ALA A 129 34.02 18.91 -11.56
C ALA A 129 35.25 18.08 -11.93
N THR A 130 35.08 16.76 -12.13
CA THR A 130 36.16 15.85 -12.55
C THR A 130 36.67 16.10 -13.96
N LYS A 131 35.80 16.53 -14.90
CA LYS A 131 36.25 16.90 -16.25
C LYS A 131 37.08 18.19 -16.24
N LYS A 132 36.68 19.20 -15.45
CA LYS A 132 37.43 20.46 -15.31
C LYS A 132 38.80 20.29 -14.65
N THR A 133 38.97 19.32 -13.76
CA THR A 133 40.28 19.02 -13.16
C THR A 133 41.21 18.29 -14.14
N LYS A 134 40.66 17.44 -15.03
CA LYS A 134 41.43 16.73 -16.07
C LYS A 134 41.94 17.65 -17.19
N ASP A 135 41.15 18.64 -17.62
CA ASP A 135 41.54 19.57 -18.69
C ASP A 135 42.62 20.60 -18.27
N LYS A 136 42.82 20.82 -16.96
CA LYS A 136 43.93 21.64 -16.45
C LYS A 136 45.27 20.89 -16.40
N ALA A 137 45.27 19.56 -16.42
CA ALA A 137 46.48 18.75 -16.35
C ALA A 137 47.17 18.54 -17.73
N SER A 138 46.45 18.72 -18.85
CA SER A 138 46.95 18.37 -20.19
C SER A 138 47.54 19.54 -21.00
N LYS A 139 47.54 20.77 -20.49
CA LYS A 139 48.03 21.95 -21.21
C LYS A 139 49.44 22.37 -20.78
N GLY A 140 50.39 21.46 -20.91
CA GLY A 140 51.80 21.72 -20.65
C GLY A 140 52.72 20.91 -21.57
N LYS A 141 53.35 21.63 -22.52
CA LYS A 141 54.54 21.26 -23.32
C LYS A 141 54.30 20.60 -24.70
N LYS A 142 54.37 21.46 -25.74
CA LYS A 142 54.59 21.12 -27.16
C LYS A 142 56.10 21.12 -27.46
N THR A 143 56.58 20.18 -28.27
CA THR A 143 57.78 20.31 -29.14
C THR A 143 57.55 19.49 -30.42
N PRO A 144 57.77 20.03 -31.64
CA PRO A 144 57.63 19.29 -32.90
C PRO A 144 58.98 19.09 -33.64
N SER A 145 59.13 17.94 -34.32
CA SER A 145 60.08 17.68 -35.43
C SER A 145 59.67 16.34 -36.07
N ALA A 146 59.04 16.27 -37.24
CA ALA A 146 59.54 16.43 -38.62
C ALA A 146 60.46 15.28 -39.11
N LEU A 147 60.15 14.77 -40.31
CA LEU A 147 60.83 13.76 -41.18
C LEU A 147 60.46 12.28 -40.90
N ASP A 148 60.28 11.34 -41.84
CA ASP A 148 60.22 11.27 -43.31
C ASP A 148 59.90 9.79 -43.70
N ALA A 149 59.44 9.55 -44.95
CA ALA A 149 59.48 8.33 -45.79
C ALA A 149 58.75 7.03 -45.32
N SER A 150 57.68 6.54 -45.98
CA SER A 150 57.58 5.77 -47.25
C SER A 150 57.45 4.24 -47.04
N ASP A 151 56.57 3.61 -47.83
CA ASP A 151 56.81 2.35 -48.59
C ASP A 151 55.82 1.18 -48.35
N LEU A 152 55.17 0.77 -49.46
CA LEU A 152 54.68 -0.55 -49.93
C LEU A 152 54.11 -1.59 -48.92
N GLY A 153 53.06 -2.37 -49.16
CA GLY A 153 52.34 -2.79 -50.37
C GLY A 153 51.68 -4.17 -50.12
N SER A 154 50.59 -4.44 -50.85
CA SER A 154 50.06 -5.74 -51.34
C SER A 154 49.60 -6.90 -50.41
N ASP A 155 48.30 -7.20 -50.54
CA ASP A 155 47.68 -8.46 -51.02
C ASP A 155 47.56 -9.78 -50.23
N GLN A 156 46.42 -10.43 -50.56
CA GLN A 156 45.96 -11.83 -50.41
C GLN A 156 45.39 -12.26 -49.04
N ALA A 157 44.09 -12.54 -48.90
CA ALA A 157 43.24 -13.58 -49.52
C ALA A 157 43.56 -15.00 -49.02
N SER A 158 42.63 -15.61 -48.30
CA SER A 158 41.93 -16.84 -48.71
C SER A 158 41.19 -17.50 -47.54
N ASP A 159 39.98 -17.96 -47.85
CA ASP A 159 39.15 -18.91 -47.13
C ASP A 159 39.92 -20.06 -46.43
N PHE A 160 39.46 -20.44 -45.23
CA PHE A 160 39.51 -21.83 -44.81
C PHE A 160 38.16 -22.27 -44.26
N ALA A 161 37.69 -23.37 -44.82
CA ALA A 161 36.36 -23.89 -44.74
C ALA A 161 36.04 -24.63 -43.44
N ARG A 162 34.72 -24.71 -43.19
CA ARG A 162 33.91 -25.83 -42.68
C ARG A 162 34.61 -27.14 -42.25
N SER A 163 33.94 -27.81 -41.30
CA SER A 163 34.00 -29.23 -40.87
C SER A 163 34.52 -29.34 -39.43
N ALA A 164 33.94 -30.06 -38.46
CA ALA A 164 33.02 -31.19 -38.41
C ALA A 164 32.27 -31.11 -37.04
N SER A 165 30.97 -31.39 -36.93
CA SER A 165 30.39 -32.74 -36.72
C SER A 165 30.92 -33.45 -35.46
N GLN A 166 30.20 -33.32 -34.35
CA GLN A 166 29.55 -34.42 -33.60
C GLN A 166 28.57 -33.83 -32.59
#